data_AF-A0A2N0PHX8-F1
#
_entry.id   AF-A0A2N0PHX8-F1
#
_cell.length_a   1.000
_cell.length_b   1.000
_cell.length_c   1.000
_cell.angle_alpha   90.00
_cell.angle_beta   90.00
_cell.angle_gamma   90.00
#
_symmetry.space_group_name_H-M   'P 1'
#
loop_
_entity.id
_entity.type
_entity.pdbx_description
1 polymer ?
#
loop_
_entity_poly.entity_id
_entity_poly.type
_entity_poly.pdbx_seq_one_letter_code
_entity_poly.pdbx_strand_id
1 'polypeptide(L)' 'MAISMYFFEDCGPVFGCNDLYINYSNDPNVWCSACTSCYPTLNLPVSMNVDDYEVFQVIKK' A
#
# COMPACT_ATOMS: atom_id res chain seq x y z
N MET A 1 -10.28 -5.87 -12.08
CA MET A 1 -9.15 -6.01 -11.14
C MET A 1 -9.59 -5.38 -9.84
N ALA A 2 -9.80 -6.16 -8.79
CA ALA A 2 -10.21 -5.62 -7.49
C ALA A 2 -8.95 -5.23 -6.71
N ILE A 3 -8.93 -4.03 -6.16
CA ILE A 3 -7.90 -3.60 -5.22
C ILE A 3 -8.34 -4.17 -3.86
N SER A 4 -7.65 -5.19 -3.35
CA SER A 4 -7.89 -5.69 -2.00
C SER A 4 -7.02 -4.92 -1.03
N MET A 5 -7.67 -4.22 -0.10
CA MET A 5 -7.01 -3.59 1.03
C MET A 5 -7.35 -4.38 2.29
N TYR A 6 -6.35 -4.77 3.05
CA TYR A 6 -6.53 -5.39 4.37
C TYR A 6 -5.71 -4.64 5.42
N PHE A 7 -6.14 -4.75 6.67
CA PHE A 7 -5.59 -4.00 7.80
C PHE A 7 -5.12 -4.98 8.88
N PHE A 8 -3.95 -4.73 9.46
CA PHE A 8 -3.45 -5.41 10.66
C PHE A 8 -3.27 -4.35 11.76
N GLU A 9 -3.34 -4.70 13.04
CA GLU A 9 -3.20 -3.71 14.14
C GLU A 9 -1.89 -2.90 14.05
N ASP A 10 -0.80 -3.54 13.60
CA ASP A 10 0.53 -2.93 13.51
C ASP A 10 0.90 -2.44 12.09
N CYS A 11 -0.04 -2.49 11.14
CA CYS A 11 0.19 -2.08 9.75
C CYS A 11 -0.85 -1.07 9.29
N GLY A 12 -0.42 -0.17 8.40
CA GLY A 12 -1.36 0.68 7.68
C GLY A 12 -1.99 -0.04 6.48
N PRO A 13 -2.46 0.71 5.48
CA PRO A 13 -2.98 0.13 4.25
C PRO A 13 -1.99 -0.85 3.61
N VAL A 14 -2.50 -2.00 3.19
CA VAL A 14 -1.75 -3.01 2.42
C VAL A 14 -2.47 -3.28 1.11
N PHE A 15 -1.75 -3.17 0.00
CA PHE A 15 -2.23 -3.45 -1.34
C PHE A 15 -1.54 -4.71 -1.89
N GLY A 16 -2.34 -5.64 -2.42
CA GLY A 16 -1.82 -6.86 -3.04
C GLY A 16 -1.24 -7.81 -2.01
N CYS A 17 -0.11 -8.44 -2.29
CA CYS A 17 0.61 -9.32 -1.36
C CYS A 17 1.85 -8.58 -0.83
N ASN A 18 1.63 -7.40 -0.23
CA ASN A 18 2.68 -6.43 0.10
C ASN A 18 3.36 -5.83 -1.15
N ASP A 19 2.60 -5.65 -2.22
CA ASP A 19 3.06 -4.91 -3.40
C ASP A 19 3.27 -3.43 -3.04
N LEU A 20 2.43 -2.92 -2.13
CA LEU A 20 2.58 -1.60 -1.51
C LEU A 20 1.96 -1.61 -0.10
N TYR A 21 2.71 -1.23 0.93
CA TYR A 21 2.23 -1.32 2.33
C TYR A 21 2.91 -0.35 3.29
N ILE A 22 2.26 -0.08 4.43
CA ILE A 22 2.86 0.61 5.59
C ILE A 22 2.99 -0.38 6.76
N ASN A 23 4.13 -0.38 7.43
CA ASN A 23 4.34 -1.10 8.68
C ASN A 23 4.67 -0.09 9.79
N TYR A 24 3.73 0.13 10.70
CA TYR A 24 3.85 1.14 11.76
C TYR A 24 4.93 0.80 12.78
N SER A 25 5.31 -0.48 12.91
CA SER A 25 6.41 -0.91 13.79
C SER A 25 7.79 -0.55 13.25
N ASN A 26 7.93 -0.33 11.93
CA ASN A 26 9.19 0.08 11.31
C ASN A 26 9.28 1.61 11.23
N ASP A 27 8.38 2.22 10.46
CA ASP A 27 8.25 3.67 10.31
C ASP A 27 6.85 3.97 9.74
N PRO A 28 6.02 4.76 10.45
CA PRO A 28 4.64 5.03 10.02
C PRO A 28 4.53 5.92 8.78
N ASN A 29 5.60 6.61 8.38
CA ASN A 29 5.61 7.50 7.20
C ASN A 29 6.28 6.85 5.98
N VAL A 30 6.85 5.65 6.14
CA VAL A 30 7.52 4.95 5.04
C VAL A 30 6.59 3.90 4.45
N TRP A 31 6.36 4.05 3.15
CA TRP A 31 5.70 3.05 2.34
C TRP A 31 6.75 2.12 1.73
N CYS A 32 6.46 0.82 1.77
CA CYS A 32 7.34 -0.24 1.29
C CYS A 32 6.71 -0.96 0.10
N SER A 33 7.54 -1.44 -0.83
CA SER A 33 7.15 -2.27 -1.96
C SER A 33 8.03 -3.52 -2.01
N ALA A 34 7.44 -4.69 -1.80
CA ALA A 34 8.17 -5.96 -1.70
C ALA A 34 7.71 -7.02 -2.70
N CYS A 35 6.42 -7.04 -3.05
CA CYS A 35 5.85 -7.95 -4.04
C CYS A 35 5.60 -7.24 -5.37
N THR A 36 5.71 -7.97 -6.49
CA THR A 36 5.50 -7.43 -7.85
C THR A 36 4.58 -8.30 -8.70
N SER A 37 3.82 -9.19 -8.05
CA SER A 37 3.04 -10.22 -8.75
C SER A 37 1.53 -9.97 -8.76
N CYS A 38 1.00 -9.10 -7.88
CA CYS A 38 -0.44 -8.91 -7.75
C CYS A 38 -0.98 -7.79 -8.64
N TYR A 39 -0.14 -6.79 -8.94
CA TYR A 39 -0.47 -5.68 -9.83
C TYR A 39 0.53 -5.56 -10.97
N PRO A 40 0.16 -4.90 -12.09
CA PRO A 40 1.12 -4.55 -13.13
C PRO A 40 2.26 -3.74 -12.50
N THR A 41 3.48 -3.94 -13.00
CA THR A 41 4.67 -3.29 -12.44
C THR A 41 4.52 -1.76 -12.44
N LEU A 42 4.48 -1.18 -11.23
CA LEU A 42 4.34 0.27 -11.02
C LEU A 42 5.69 1.01 -10.96
N ASN A 43 6.82 0.28 -11.04
CA ASN A 43 8.19 0.83 -10.92
C ASN A 43 8.39 1.71 -9.67
N LEU A 44 7.76 1.33 -8.55
CA LEU A 44 7.92 2.02 -7.28
C LEU A 44 9.30 1.71 -6.68
N PRO A 45 9.90 2.64 -5.93
CA PRO A 45 11.06 2.32 -5.12
C PRO A 45 10.70 1.30 -4.04
N VAL A 46 11.70 0.56 -3.55
CA VAL A 46 11.51 -0.42 -2.46
C VAL A 46 10.96 0.25 -1.19
N SER A 47 11.33 1.52 -0.97
CA SER A 47 10.84 2.34 0.13
C SER A 47 10.70 3.80 -0.30
N MET A 48 9.65 4.48 0.15
CA MET A 48 9.45 5.91 -0.07
C MET A 48 8.87 6.57 1.18
N ASN A 49 9.38 7.75 1.54
CA ASN A 49 8.78 8.58 2.57
C ASN A 49 7.55 9.29 1.97
N VAL A 50 6.41 9.16 2.64
CA VAL A 50 5.13 9.73 2.21
C VAL A 50 4.59 10.57 3.36
N ASP A 51 4.53 11.88 3.14
CA ASP A 51 4.02 12.80 4.15
C ASP A 51 2.49 12.68 4.34
N ASP A 52 1.75 12.44 3.25
CA ASP A 52 0.28 12.31 3.29
C ASP A 52 -0.24 11.44 2.13
N TYR A 53 -1.43 10.83 2.30
CA TYR A 53 -2.10 10.05 1.26
C TYR A 53 -3.63 10.22 1.29
N GLU A 54 -4.25 10.24 0.11
CA GLU A 54 -5.71 10.39 -0.05
C GLU A 54 -6.35 9.09 -0.56
N VAL A 55 -7.51 8.72 0.02
CA VAL A 55 -8.28 7.54 -0.39
C VAL A 55 -9.56 7.98 -1.08
N PHE A 56 -9.75 7.53 -2.32
CA PHE A 56 -10.95 7.82 -3.11
C PHE A 56 -11.82 6.58 -3.26
N GLN A 57 -13.05 6.66 -2.77
CA GLN A 57 -14.07 5.64 -3.02
C GLN A 57 -14.92 6.02 -4.22
N VAL A 58 -14.92 5.18 -5.26
CA VAL A 58 -15.78 5.35 -6.44
C VAL A 58 -17.05 4.52 -6.29
N ILE A 59 -18.20 5.18 -6.18
CA ILE A 59 -19.52 4.54 -6.18
C ILE A 59 -20.17 4.77 -7.54
N LYS A 60 -20.43 3.70 -8.29
CA LYS A 60 -21.26 3.78 -9.49
C LYS A 60 -22.73 3.79 -9.07
N LYS A 61 -23.51 4.72 -9.64
CA LYS A 61 -24.97 4.76 -9.51
C LYS A 61 -25.62 3.70 -10.40
#